data_AF-A0A3M1QEE9-F1
#
_entry.id   AF-A0A3M1QEE9-F1
#
_cell.length_a   1.000
_cell.length_b   1.000
_cell.length_c   1.000
_cell.angle_alpha   90.00
_cell.angle_beta   90.00
_cell.angle_gamma   90.00
#
_symmetry.space_group_name_H-M   'P 1'
#
loop_
_entity.id
_entity.type
_entity.pdbx_description
1 polymer ?
#
loop_
_entity_poly.entity_id
_entity_poly.type
_entity_poly.pdbx_seq_one_letter_code
_entity_poly.pdbx_strand_id
1 'polypeptide(L)'
;MARQATAIELAPGRVRLLTATPGGGGLAVSRYVAEPLPPEGATPELLADLFRRHGVVGERVASALPAGRVAARDLEFPFKEAGKIRDALPFAMEPLLPYPVEEAVLDHYPLPGADPWPVRAFAAEQSVVEAHLHLLEQAGVVPTVVADPVTALINGLEDHGALEGEGVVAVAQVAPGQFPFAGGAAGGERHRRVLRRPLAGPEGGGEGGEA
;
A
#
# COMPACT_ATOMS: atom_id res chain seq x y z
N MET A 1 -18.66 10.15 21.06
CA MET A 1 -18.85 9.65 19.69
C MET A 1 -18.21 8.28 19.59
N ALA A 2 -18.82 7.33 18.87
CA ALA A 2 -18.18 6.04 18.61
C ALA A 2 -16.90 6.26 17.82
N ARG A 3 -15.83 5.55 18.15
CA ARG A 3 -14.56 5.63 17.45
C ARG A 3 -14.76 5.07 16.03
N GLN A 4 -14.75 5.92 15.03
CA GLN A 4 -14.85 5.56 13.61
C GLN A 4 -13.46 5.67 12.97
N ALA A 5 -13.15 4.77 12.05
CA ALA A 5 -11.95 4.83 11.23
C ALA A 5 -12.35 4.93 9.75
N THR A 6 -11.69 5.82 9.02
CA THR A 6 -11.86 6.00 7.59
C THR A 6 -10.55 5.69 6.88
N ALA A 7 -10.63 4.84 5.85
CA ALA A 7 -9.52 4.41 5.02
C ALA A 7 -9.75 4.85 3.57
N ILE A 8 -8.69 5.35 2.91
CA ILE A 8 -8.72 5.83 1.54
C ILE A 8 -7.62 5.13 0.72
N GLU A 9 -8.02 4.48 -0.38
CA GLU A 9 -7.08 3.92 -1.35
C GLU A 9 -7.17 4.73 -2.65
N LEU A 10 -6.04 5.31 -3.06
CA LEU A 10 -5.88 5.92 -4.39
C LEU A 10 -5.28 4.87 -5.33
N ALA A 11 -6.14 4.20 -6.10
CA ALA A 11 -5.74 3.19 -7.07
C ALA A 11 -5.80 3.76 -8.50
N PRO A 12 -5.10 3.14 -9.47
CA PRO A 12 -5.24 3.54 -10.87
C PRO A 12 -6.72 3.51 -11.32
N GLY A 13 -7.22 4.67 -11.76
CA GLY A 13 -8.58 4.84 -12.29
C GLY A 13 -9.71 4.78 -11.26
N ARG A 14 -9.43 4.72 -9.95
CA ARG A 14 -10.47 4.82 -8.91
C ARG A 14 -9.94 5.26 -7.55
N VAL A 15 -10.81 5.91 -6.78
CA VAL A 15 -10.63 6.07 -5.33
C VAL A 15 -11.61 5.16 -4.60
N ARG A 16 -11.13 4.50 -3.55
CA ARG A 16 -11.96 3.72 -2.65
C ARG A 16 -11.94 4.35 -1.27
N LEU A 17 -13.12 4.38 -0.65
CA LEU A 17 -13.32 4.88 0.70
C LEU A 17 -14.02 3.81 1.51
N LEU A 18 -13.47 3.49 2.67
CA LEU A 18 -14.06 2.56 3.62
C LEU A 18 -14.17 3.24 4.97
N THR A 19 -15.32 3.11 5.59
CA THR A 19 -15.54 3.52 6.97
C THR A 19 -15.92 2.30 7.80
N ALA A 20 -15.28 2.15 8.95
CA ALA A 20 -15.58 1.07 9.89
C ALA A 20 -15.64 1.59 11.32
N THR A 21 -16.40 0.88 12.15
CA THR A 21 -16.47 1.07 13.59
C THR A 21 -16.09 -0.24 14.31
N PRO A 22 -15.47 -0.18 15.49
CA PRO A 22 -15.31 -1.35 16.34
C PRO A 22 -16.67 -1.91 16.75
N GLY A 23 -16.86 -3.22 16.71
CA GLY A 23 -18.10 -3.88 17.15
C GLY A 23 -17.99 -5.40 17.18
N GLY A 24 -18.55 -6.03 18.21
CA GLY A 24 -18.70 -7.50 18.26
C GLY A 24 -17.40 -8.31 18.24
N GLY A 25 -16.28 -7.73 18.70
CA GLY A 25 -14.96 -8.39 18.68
C GLY A 25 -14.16 -8.17 17.38
N GLY A 26 -14.67 -7.38 16.43
CA GLY A 26 -13.99 -7.04 15.19
C GLY A 26 -14.35 -5.66 14.65
N LEU A 27 -14.22 -5.49 13.33
CA LEU A 27 -14.59 -4.28 12.60
C LEU A 27 -15.93 -4.46 11.90
N ALA A 28 -16.87 -3.56 12.14
CA ALA A 28 -18.09 -3.43 11.37
C ALA A 28 -17.88 -2.37 10.29
N VAL A 29 -17.82 -2.79 9.02
CA VAL A 29 -17.79 -1.87 7.88
C VAL A 29 -19.15 -1.20 7.76
N SER A 30 -19.20 0.11 8.00
CA SER A 30 -20.43 0.91 7.92
C SER A 30 -20.62 1.54 6.55
N ARG A 31 -19.54 1.73 5.79
CA ARG A 31 -19.58 2.28 4.45
C ARG A 31 -18.43 1.76 3.60
N TYR A 32 -18.72 1.47 2.33
CA TYR A 32 -17.75 1.29 1.27
C TYR A 32 -18.22 2.05 0.03
N VAL A 33 -17.31 2.80 -0.58
CA VAL A 33 -17.54 3.53 -1.82
C VAL A 33 -16.36 3.31 -2.75
N ALA A 34 -16.62 3.11 -4.03
CA ALA A 34 -15.62 3.13 -5.09
C ALA A 34 -16.08 4.08 -6.20
N GLU A 35 -15.28 5.11 -6.46
CA GLU A 35 -15.59 6.16 -7.43
C GLU A 35 -14.50 6.16 -8.52
N PRO A 36 -14.89 6.30 -9.80
CA PRO A 36 -13.93 6.34 -10.89
C PRO A 36 -13.07 7.61 -10.78
N LEU A 37 -11.80 7.48 -11.17
CA LEU A 37 -10.90 8.61 -11.41
C LEU A 37 -10.68 8.75 -12.92
N PRO A 38 -10.47 9.98 -13.42
CA PRO A 38 -10.15 10.19 -14.82
C PRO A 38 -8.76 9.60 -15.15
N PRO A 39 -8.45 9.32 -16.43
CA PRO A 39 -7.16 8.74 -16.84
C PRO A 39 -5.94 9.53 -16.39
N GLU A 40 -6.08 10.85 -16.26
CA GLU A 40 -5.04 11.79 -15.81
C GLU A 40 -4.71 11.63 -14.32
N GLY A 41 -5.56 10.92 -13.55
CA GLY A 41 -5.39 10.67 -12.13
C GLY A 41 -6.24 11.58 -11.24
N ALA A 42 -5.99 11.51 -9.93
CA ALA A 42 -6.69 12.33 -8.95
C ALA A 42 -6.11 13.75 -8.91
N THR A 43 -6.98 14.76 -8.85
CA THR A 43 -6.59 16.14 -8.50
C THR A 43 -7.15 16.51 -7.13
N PRO A 44 -6.57 17.51 -6.44
CA PRO A 44 -7.12 18.01 -5.18
C PRO A 44 -8.60 18.40 -5.26
N GLU A 45 -9.03 19.07 -6.33
CA GLU A 45 -10.40 19.56 -6.50
C GLU A 45 -11.39 18.41 -6.66
N LEU A 46 -11.03 17.40 -7.45
CA LEU A 46 -11.82 16.19 -7.65
C LEU A 46 -11.97 15.43 -6.33
N LEU A 47 -10.87 15.25 -5.59
CA LEU A 47 -10.89 14.58 -4.30
C LEU A 47 -11.67 15.39 -3.26
N ALA A 48 -11.52 16.72 -3.23
CA ALA A 48 -12.26 17.60 -2.32
C ALA A 48 -13.77 17.51 -2.55
N ASP A 49 -14.21 17.52 -3.81
CA ASP A 49 -15.63 17.31 -4.13
C ASP A 49 -16.12 15.94 -3.63
N LEU A 50 -15.38 14.89 -3.96
CA LEU A 50 -15.71 13.52 -3.58
C LEU A 50 -15.78 13.36 -2.06
N PHE A 51 -14.77 13.84 -1.34
CA PHE A 51 -14.71 13.76 0.12
C PHE A 51 -15.82 14.58 0.78
N ARG A 52 -16.23 15.72 0.19
CA ARG A 52 -17.38 16.50 0.65
C ARG A 52 -18.69 15.75 0.44
N ARG A 53 -18.91 15.16 -0.75
CA ARG A 53 -20.10 14.34 -1.04
C ARG A 53 -20.22 13.13 -0.11
N HIS A 54 -19.08 12.55 0.26
CA HIS A 54 -19.03 11.39 1.16
C HIS A 54 -18.92 11.75 2.65
N GLY A 55 -18.81 13.03 2.99
CA GLY A 55 -18.85 13.53 4.36
C GLY A 55 -17.60 13.22 5.19
N VAL A 56 -16.43 13.09 4.56
CA VAL A 56 -15.17 12.74 5.25
C VAL A 56 -14.18 13.90 5.36
N VAL A 57 -14.55 15.10 4.91
CA VAL A 57 -13.73 16.31 5.08
C VAL A 57 -13.48 16.57 6.57
N GLY A 58 -12.22 16.83 6.92
CA GLY A 58 -11.75 17.04 8.28
C GLY A 58 -11.50 15.74 9.07
N GLU A 59 -11.80 14.57 8.50
CA GLU A 59 -11.54 13.30 9.17
C GLU A 59 -10.04 12.95 9.19
N ARG A 60 -9.66 12.24 10.25
CA ARG A 60 -8.37 11.57 10.35
C ARG A 60 -8.46 10.25 9.59
N VAL A 61 -7.67 10.11 8.54
CA VAL A 61 -7.77 8.96 7.62
C VAL A 61 -6.49 8.11 7.64
N ALA A 62 -6.65 6.81 7.47
CA ALA A 62 -5.59 5.96 6.97
C ALA A 62 -5.63 5.98 5.44
N SER A 63 -4.49 5.95 4.79
CA SER A 63 -4.42 5.90 3.33
C SER A 63 -3.39 4.88 2.88
N ALA A 64 -3.48 4.42 1.63
CA ALA A 64 -2.47 3.56 1.03
C ALA A 64 -1.89 4.20 -0.22
N LEU A 65 -0.58 4.02 -0.43
CA LEU A 65 0.07 4.39 -1.69
C LEU A 65 -0.36 3.44 -2.82
N PRO A 66 -0.25 3.85 -4.09
CA PRO A 66 -0.44 2.94 -5.22
C PRO A 66 0.51 1.74 -5.14
N ALA A 67 0.03 0.56 -5.54
CA ALA A 67 0.84 -0.65 -5.53
C ALA A 67 2.13 -0.46 -6.33
N GLY A 68 3.27 -0.92 -5.80
CA GLY A 68 4.57 -0.79 -6.47
C GLY A 68 5.18 0.62 -6.46
N ARG A 69 4.64 1.57 -5.67
CA ARG A 69 5.41 2.73 -5.18
C ARG A 69 6.08 2.48 -3.82
N VAL A 70 5.85 1.32 -3.22
CA VAL A 70 6.50 0.86 -1.99
C VAL A 70 7.31 -0.39 -2.28
N ALA A 71 8.59 -0.37 -1.96
CA ALA A 71 9.45 -1.55 -1.91
C ALA A 71 9.35 -2.17 -0.51
N ALA A 72 9.29 -3.50 -0.44
CA ALA A 72 9.31 -4.24 0.81
C ALA A 72 10.43 -5.29 0.78
N ARG A 73 11.21 -5.36 1.85
CA ARG A 73 12.36 -6.28 2.00
C ARG A 73 12.38 -6.88 3.39
N ASP A 74 12.64 -8.18 3.46
CA ASP A 74 12.90 -8.85 4.72
C ASP A 74 14.38 -8.68 5.05
N LEU A 75 14.65 -8.14 6.22
CA LEU A 75 15.98 -7.90 6.74
C LEU A 75 16.11 -8.55 8.12
N GLU A 76 17.33 -8.90 8.49
CA GLU A 76 17.65 -9.45 9.80
C GLU A 76 18.71 -8.59 10.48
N PHE A 77 18.49 -8.25 11.75
CA PHE A 77 19.39 -7.42 12.54
C PHE A 77 19.88 -8.16 13.79
N PRO A 78 21.12 -7.93 14.25
CA PRO A 78 21.64 -8.55 15.49
C PRO A 78 21.08 -7.89 16.77
N PHE A 79 20.03 -7.09 16.67
CA PHE A 79 19.40 -6.34 17.74
C PHE A 79 17.92 -6.12 17.43
N LYS A 80 17.10 -5.95 18.48
CA LYS A 80 15.63 -5.83 18.36
C LYS A 80 15.09 -4.44 18.68
N GLU A 81 15.94 -3.56 19.18
CA GLU A 81 15.56 -2.21 19.58
C GLU A 81 15.21 -1.38 18.34
N ALA A 82 13.94 -0.98 18.22
CA ALA A 82 13.42 -0.27 17.05
C ALA A 82 14.20 1.00 16.68
N GLY A 83 14.78 1.70 17.67
CA GLY A 83 15.67 2.85 17.42
C GLY A 83 16.94 2.45 16.68
N LYS A 84 17.62 1.38 17.12
CA LYS A 84 18.82 0.86 16.46
C LYS A 84 18.53 0.35 15.06
N ILE A 85 17.38 -0.31 14.88
CA ILE A 85 16.92 -0.77 13.56
C ILE A 85 16.68 0.41 12.64
N ARG A 86 16.00 1.46 13.11
CA ARG A 86 15.77 2.68 12.34
C ARG A 86 17.08 3.34 11.90
N ASP A 87 18.06 3.42 12.80
CA ASP A 87 19.37 4.01 12.49
C ASP A 87 20.18 3.16 11.49
N ALA A 88 20.01 1.84 11.52
CA ALA A 88 20.70 0.91 10.62
C ALA A 88 19.99 0.71 9.27
N LEU A 89 18.70 1.06 9.20
CA LEU A 89 17.84 0.80 8.03
C LEU A 89 18.36 1.43 6.73
N PRO A 90 18.85 2.68 6.71
CA PRO A 90 19.38 3.28 5.49
C PRO A 90 20.51 2.46 4.87
N PHE A 91 21.49 2.03 5.68
CA PHE A 91 22.63 1.24 5.20
C PHE A 91 22.21 -0.12 4.64
N ALA A 92 21.24 -0.78 5.29
CA ALA A 92 20.75 -2.07 4.84
C ALA A 92 19.90 -1.97 3.56
N MET A 93 19.18 -0.87 3.38
CA MET A 93 18.28 -0.64 2.25
C MET A 93 19.00 -0.05 1.03
N GLU A 94 20.03 0.78 1.22
CA GLU A 94 20.77 1.46 0.14
C GLU A 94 21.10 0.56 -1.07
N PRO A 95 21.72 -0.64 -0.92
CA PRO A 95 22.04 -1.49 -2.07
C PRO A 95 20.82 -2.12 -2.75
N LEU A 96 19.63 -2.00 -2.15
CA LEU A 96 18.37 -2.60 -2.62
C LEU A 96 17.46 -1.58 -3.32
N LEU A 97 17.78 -0.28 -3.24
CA LEU A 97 16.96 0.79 -3.79
C LEU A 97 17.41 1.17 -5.20
N PRO A 98 16.47 1.48 -6.12
CA PRO A 98 16.79 1.99 -7.45
C PRO A 98 17.03 3.51 -7.49
N TYR A 99 17.12 4.15 -6.33
CA TYR A 99 17.32 5.60 -6.12
C TYR A 99 18.13 5.83 -4.83
N PRO A 100 18.69 7.03 -4.61
CA PRO A 100 19.45 7.35 -3.41
C PRO A 100 18.63 7.15 -2.14
N VAL A 101 19.24 6.59 -1.10
CA VAL A 101 18.53 6.30 0.16
C VAL A 101 18.08 7.57 0.88
N GLU A 102 18.75 8.70 0.63
CA GLU A 102 18.39 10.02 1.11
C GLU A 102 17.06 10.53 0.55
N GLU A 103 16.65 10.02 -0.62
CA GLU A 103 15.36 10.30 -1.24
C GLU A 103 14.28 9.29 -0.82
N ALA A 104 14.57 8.42 0.16
CA ALA A 104 13.67 7.37 0.62
C ALA A 104 13.02 7.72 1.96
N VAL A 105 11.71 7.52 2.04
CA VAL A 105 11.00 7.37 3.32
C VAL A 105 11.06 5.89 3.71
N LEU A 106 11.74 5.60 4.83
CA LEU A 106 11.95 4.25 5.32
C LEU A 106 11.13 4.00 6.59
N ASP A 107 10.58 2.79 6.71
CA ASP A 107 9.95 2.31 7.94
C ASP A 107 10.12 0.78 8.07
N HIS A 108 9.82 0.22 9.23
CA HIS A 108 9.89 -1.22 9.44
C HIS A 108 8.86 -1.72 10.46
N TYR A 109 8.55 -3.02 10.40
CA TYR A 109 7.85 -3.71 11.46
C TYR A 109 8.47 -5.10 11.73
N PRO A 110 8.39 -5.61 12.96
CA PRO A 110 8.95 -6.91 13.32
C PRO A 110 8.16 -8.05 12.69
N LEU A 111 8.87 -9.09 12.25
CA LEU A 111 8.28 -10.35 11.80
C LEU A 111 8.37 -11.41 12.91
N PRO A 112 7.55 -12.48 12.86
CA PRO A 112 7.72 -13.62 13.74
C PRO A 112 9.09 -14.27 13.55
N GLY A 113 9.81 -14.50 14.65
CA GLY A 113 11.12 -15.14 14.64
C GLY A 113 11.95 -14.76 15.86
N ALA A 114 13.20 -15.21 15.85
CA ALA A 114 14.20 -14.92 16.87
C ALA A 114 15.57 -14.72 16.20
N ASP A 115 16.57 -14.31 16.98
CA ASP A 115 17.90 -13.89 16.54
C ASP A 115 18.46 -14.70 15.33
N PRO A 116 18.93 -14.00 14.28
CA PRO A 116 18.92 -12.55 14.11
C PRO A 116 17.49 -12.00 13.93
N TRP A 117 17.20 -10.85 14.54
CA TRP A 117 15.87 -10.28 14.67
C TRP A 117 15.28 -9.92 13.29
N PRO A 118 14.21 -10.60 12.83
CA PRO A 118 13.67 -10.38 11.50
C PRO A 118 12.69 -9.21 11.49
N VAL A 119 12.81 -8.36 10.47
CA VAL A 119 11.89 -7.25 10.21
C VAL A 119 11.51 -7.22 8.74
N ARG A 120 10.33 -6.66 8.46
CA ARG A 120 9.99 -6.19 7.12
C ARG A 120 10.24 -4.70 7.05
N ALA A 121 11.18 -4.33 6.20
CA ALA A 121 11.51 -2.96 5.86
C ALA A 121 10.69 -2.48 4.66
N PHE A 122 10.29 -1.22 4.69
CA PHE A 122 9.61 -0.53 3.60
C PHE A 122 10.42 0.66 3.13
N ALA A 123 10.36 0.94 1.83
CA ALA A 123 10.88 2.15 1.23
C ALA A 123 9.93 2.70 0.19
N ALA A 124 9.66 4.00 0.24
CA ALA A 124 8.98 4.75 -0.81
C ALA A 124 9.80 6.00 -1.14
N GLU A 125 9.78 6.42 -2.41
CA GLU A 125 10.38 7.70 -2.82
C GLU A 125 9.70 8.84 -2.05
N GLN A 126 10.48 9.75 -1.46
CA GLN A 126 9.98 10.87 -0.68
C GLN A 126 8.99 11.72 -1.49
N SER A 127 9.30 12.00 -2.76
CA SER A 127 8.43 12.74 -3.68
C SER A 127 7.05 12.12 -3.85
N VAL A 128 6.93 10.79 -3.75
CA VAL A 128 5.64 10.08 -3.83
C VAL A 128 4.82 10.28 -2.58
N VAL A 129 5.46 10.13 -1.42
CA VAL A 129 4.80 10.31 -0.12
C VAL A 129 4.32 11.75 -0.01
N GLU A 130 5.15 12.72 -0.38
CA GLU A 130 4.81 14.15 -0.39
C GLU A 130 3.66 14.46 -1.34
N ALA A 131 3.70 13.95 -2.58
CA ALA A 131 2.61 14.16 -3.54
C ALA A 131 1.28 13.56 -3.04
N HIS A 132 1.34 12.37 -2.43
CA HIS A 132 0.16 11.70 -1.87
C HIS A 132 -0.43 12.47 -0.68
N LEU A 133 0.43 12.92 0.25
CA LEU A 133 0.00 13.73 1.40
C LEU A 133 -0.59 15.06 0.92
N HIS A 134 0.08 15.74 -0.02
CA HIS A 134 -0.40 16.99 -0.59
C HIS A 134 -1.79 16.85 -1.20
N LEU A 135 -2.03 15.80 -2.00
CA LEU A 135 -3.35 15.52 -2.57
C LEU A 135 -4.44 15.39 -1.50
N LEU A 136 -4.16 14.63 -0.43
CA LEU A 136 -5.12 14.39 0.64
C LEU A 136 -5.37 15.64 1.50
N GLU A 137 -4.33 16.37 1.84
CA GLU A 137 -4.42 17.61 2.62
C GLU A 137 -5.19 18.70 1.88
N GLN A 138 -4.89 18.91 0.59
CA GLN A 138 -5.61 19.87 -0.25
C GLN A 138 -7.07 19.44 -0.48
N ALA A 139 -7.34 18.13 -0.48
CA ALA A 139 -8.69 17.60 -0.52
C ALA A 139 -9.45 17.71 0.82
N GLY A 140 -8.78 18.20 1.87
CA GLY A 140 -9.38 18.53 3.16
C GLY A 140 -9.48 17.38 4.15
N VAL A 141 -8.71 16.30 3.99
CA VAL A 141 -8.61 15.23 5.00
C VAL A 141 -7.26 15.29 5.73
N VAL A 142 -7.18 14.66 6.90
CA VAL A 142 -5.95 14.62 7.72
C VAL A 142 -5.36 13.21 7.63
N PRO A 143 -4.38 12.94 6.75
CA PRO A 143 -3.71 11.64 6.71
C PRO A 143 -2.97 11.37 8.03
N THR A 144 -3.17 10.19 8.59
CA THR A 144 -2.53 9.75 9.85
C THR A 144 -1.69 8.50 9.71
N VAL A 145 -1.95 7.74 8.64
CA VAL A 145 -1.20 6.55 8.25
C VAL A 145 -1.11 6.56 6.72
N VAL A 146 0.09 6.28 6.20
CA VAL A 146 0.34 5.99 4.79
C VAL A 146 0.86 4.56 4.72
N ALA A 147 0.03 3.65 4.21
CA ALA A 147 0.27 2.23 4.23
C ALA A 147 0.81 1.72 2.89
N ASP A 148 1.59 0.64 2.98
CA ASP A 148 1.79 -0.27 1.87
C ASP A 148 0.48 -1.04 1.58
N PRO A 149 -0.07 -1.00 0.36
CA PRO A 149 -1.36 -1.60 0.05
C PRO A 149 -1.38 -3.12 0.20
N VAL A 150 -0.24 -3.80 -0.02
CA VAL A 150 -0.17 -5.27 0.09
C VAL A 150 -0.27 -5.71 1.56
N THR A 151 0.46 -5.04 2.45
CA THR A 151 0.41 -5.32 3.89
C THR A 151 -0.95 -4.95 4.46
N ALA A 152 -1.55 -3.84 4.02
CA ALA A 152 -2.91 -3.47 4.42
C ALA A 152 -3.94 -4.54 4.02
N LEU A 153 -3.79 -5.12 2.82
CA LEU A 153 -4.65 -6.22 2.34
C LEU A 153 -4.46 -7.50 3.18
N ILE A 154 -3.21 -7.89 3.47
CA ILE A 154 -2.91 -9.07 4.27
C ILE A 154 -3.49 -8.92 5.68
N ASN A 155 -3.23 -7.80 6.35
CA ASN A 155 -3.77 -7.53 7.68
C ASN A 155 -5.30 -7.63 7.71
N GLY A 156 -5.96 -7.06 6.69
CA GLY A 156 -7.42 -7.15 6.57
C GLY A 156 -7.93 -8.59 6.41
N LEU A 157 -7.22 -9.45 5.67
CA LEU A 157 -7.60 -10.85 5.48
C LEU A 157 -7.32 -11.70 6.72
N GLU A 158 -6.20 -11.45 7.42
CA GLU A 158 -5.86 -12.10 8.69
C GLU A 158 -6.89 -11.78 9.78
N ASP A 159 -7.29 -10.51 9.93
CA ASP A 159 -8.31 -10.09 10.90
C ASP A 159 -9.68 -10.76 10.67
N HIS A 160 -9.95 -11.25 9.46
CA HIS A 160 -11.18 -11.95 9.11
C HIS A 160 -11.02 -13.49 9.11
N GLY A 161 -9.87 -14.01 9.55
CA GLY A 161 -9.57 -15.44 9.56
C GLY A 161 -9.41 -16.05 8.16
N ALA A 162 -9.34 -15.22 7.11
CA ALA A 162 -9.35 -15.70 5.71
C ALA A 162 -8.02 -16.37 5.31
N LEU A 163 -6.95 -16.13 6.07
CA LEU A 163 -5.64 -16.75 5.87
C LEU A 163 -5.33 -17.86 6.90
N GLU A 164 -6.30 -18.23 7.74
CA GLU A 164 -6.13 -19.34 8.70
C GLU A 164 -6.11 -20.69 7.98
N GLY A 165 -5.29 -21.61 8.48
CA GLY A 165 -5.23 -23.00 7.99
C GLY A 165 -3.81 -23.51 7.76
N GLU A 166 -3.70 -24.82 7.59
CA GLU A 166 -2.46 -25.50 7.24
C GLU A 166 -2.28 -25.49 5.72
N GLY A 167 -1.44 -24.60 5.19
CA GLY A 167 -1.17 -24.54 3.76
C GLY A 167 -0.45 -23.29 3.30
N VAL A 168 0.00 -23.31 2.04
CA VAL A 168 0.48 -22.12 1.34
C VAL A 168 -0.72 -21.36 0.80
N VAL A 169 -0.91 -20.10 1.22
CA VAL A 169 -1.96 -19.22 0.73
C VAL A 169 -1.34 -18.15 -0.16
N ALA A 170 -1.97 -17.89 -1.30
CA ALA A 170 -1.64 -16.77 -2.18
C ALA A 170 -2.79 -15.75 -2.14
N VAL A 171 -2.44 -14.51 -1.86
CA VAL A 171 -3.33 -13.35 -1.90
C VAL A 171 -2.98 -12.53 -3.13
N ALA A 172 -3.98 -12.22 -3.95
CA ALA A 172 -3.81 -11.35 -5.10
C ALA A 172 -4.92 -10.30 -5.13
N GLN A 173 -4.54 -9.04 -5.31
CA GLN A 173 -5.49 -7.97 -5.64
C GLN A 173 -5.44 -7.71 -7.15
N VAL A 174 -6.59 -7.85 -7.79
CA VAL A 174 -6.75 -7.58 -9.22
C VAL A 174 -7.25 -6.15 -9.38
N ALA A 175 -6.40 -5.27 -9.90
CA ALA A 175 -6.76 -3.88 -10.20
C ALA A 175 -6.37 -3.52 -11.64
N PRO A 176 -7.01 -2.50 -12.25
CA PRO A 176 -6.58 -1.99 -13.55
C PRO A 176 -5.11 -1.59 -13.53
N GLY A 177 -4.31 -2.14 -14.45
CA GLY A 177 -2.90 -1.79 -14.64
C GLY A 177 -1.91 -2.34 -13.60
N GLN A 178 -2.38 -2.87 -12.47
CA GLN A 178 -1.54 -3.41 -11.41
C GLN A 178 -2.14 -4.68 -10.79
N PHE A 179 -1.30 -5.69 -10.62
CA PHE A 179 -1.64 -6.96 -9.97
C PHE A 179 -0.62 -7.25 -8.86
N PRO A 180 -0.78 -6.65 -7.67
CA PRO A 180 -0.04 -7.08 -6.49
C PRO A 180 -0.45 -8.49 -6.08
N PHE A 181 0.54 -9.34 -5.83
CA PHE A 181 0.35 -10.64 -5.20
C PHE A 181 1.37 -10.87 -4.09
N ALA A 182 0.92 -11.52 -3.04
CA ALA A 182 1.73 -12.00 -1.94
C ALA A 182 1.39 -13.46 -1.63
N GLY A 183 2.36 -14.25 -1.20
CA GLY A 183 2.18 -15.66 -0.90
C GLY A 183 2.98 -16.06 0.33
N GLY A 184 2.43 -16.97 1.12
CA GLY A 184 3.00 -17.33 2.41
C GLY A 184 2.47 -18.65 2.92
N ALA A 185 3.02 -19.11 4.05
CA ALA A 185 2.53 -20.28 4.77
C ALA A 185 2.39 -19.93 6.25
N ALA A 186 1.38 -20.47 6.93
CA ALA A 186 1.17 -20.34 8.37
C ALA A 186 1.22 -18.88 8.88
N GLY A 187 0.55 -17.95 8.19
CA GLY A 187 0.49 -16.53 8.56
C GLY A 187 1.75 -15.70 8.27
N GLY A 188 2.78 -16.28 7.64
CA GLY A 188 3.99 -15.56 7.24
C GLY A 188 4.07 -15.32 5.74
N GLU A 189 4.03 -14.06 5.29
CA GLU A 189 4.30 -13.69 3.90
C GLU A 189 5.78 -13.98 3.54
N ARG A 190 6.00 -14.86 2.54
CA ARG A 190 7.32 -15.28 2.04
C ARG A 190 7.66 -14.76 0.65
N HIS A 191 6.66 -14.39 -0.13
CA HIS A 191 6.83 -13.92 -1.50
C HIS A 191 5.91 -12.73 -1.77
N ARG A 192 6.44 -11.71 -2.43
CA ARG A 192 5.68 -10.54 -2.90
C ARG A 192 6.12 -10.17 -4.30
N ARG A 193 5.19 -9.91 -5.22
CA ARG A 193 5.47 -9.09 -6.41
C ARG A 193 4.30 -8.20 -6.77
N VAL A 194 4.62 -7.14 -7.49
CA VAL A 194 3.65 -6.30 -8.18
C VAL A 194 3.85 -6.51 -9.67
N LEU A 195 2.91 -7.18 -10.32
CA LEU A 195 2.92 -7.31 -11.78
C LEU A 195 2.26 -6.08 -12.39
N ARG A 196 2.89 -5.52 -13.42
CA ARG A 196 2.33 -4.44 -14.23
C ARG A 196 2.01 -5.01 -15.60
N ARG A 197 1.03 -4.42 -16.30
CA ARG A 197 0.81 -4.75 -17.71
C ARG A 197 2.13 -4.55 -18.47
N PRO A 198 2.57 -5.51 -19.31
CA PRO A 198 3.71 -5.29 -20.19
C PRO A 198 3.50 -3.99 -20.96
N LEU A 199 4.53 -3.16 -21.08
CA LEU A 199 4.51 -2.06 -22.04
C LEU A 199 4.22 -2.71 -23.40
N ALA A 200 3.20 -2.23 -24.11
CA ALA A 200 3.00 -2.65 -25.49
C ALA A 200 4.32 -2.37 -26.22
N GLY A 201 4.95 -3.40 -26.79
CA GLY A 201 6.08 -3.18 -27.70
C GLY A 201 5.63 -2.27 -28.84
N PRO A 202 6.56 -1.58 -29.53
CA PRO A 202 6.21 -0.86 -30.74
C PRO A 202 5.45 -1.85 -31.63
N GLU A 203 4.22 -1.49 -32.02
CA GLU A 203 3.45 -2.28 -32.95
C GLU A 203 4.35 -2.52 -34.16
N GLY A 204 4.74 -3.77 -34.38
CA GLY A 204 5.56 -4.16 -35.50
C GLY A 204 4.82 -3.69 -36.75
N GLY A 205 5.35 -2.64 -37.39
CA GLY A 205 4.86 -2.18 -38.66
C GLY A 205 4.78 -3.40 -39.56
N GLY A 206 3.57 -3.72 -40.00
CA GLY A 206 3.37 -4.77 -40.97
C GLY A 206 4.24 -4.45 -42.17
N GLU A 207 5.25 -5.28 -42.40
CA GLU A 207 5.93 -5.37 -43.68
C GLU A 207 4.88 -5.82 -44.71
N GLY A 208 4.20 -4.84 -45.30
CA GLY A 208 3.58 -4.97 -46.59
C GLY A 208 4.63 -4.69 -47.66
N GLY A 209 5.50 -5.67 -47.92
CA GLY A 209 6.17 -5.85 -49.21
C GLY A 209 5.81 -7.23 -49.73
N GLU A 210 5.69 -7.52 -51.02
CA GLU A 210 5.73 -6.77 -52.27
C GLU A 210 5.12 -7.77 -53.28
N ALA A 211 4.46 -7.27 -54.32
CA ALA A 211 4.14 -8.04 -55.53
C ALA A 211 4.97 -7.48 -56.69
#